data_AF-A0A2B4ESE4-F1
#
_entry.id   AF-A0A2B4ESE4-F1
#
_cell.length_a   1.000
_cell.length_b   1.000
_cell.length_c   1.000
_cell.angle_alpha   90.00
_cell.angle_beta   90.00
_cell.angle_gamma   90.00
#
_symmetry.space_group_name_H-M   'P 1'
#
loop_
_entity.id
_entity.type
_entity.pdbx_description
1 polymer ?
#
loop_
_entity_poly.entity_id
_entity_poly.type
_entity_poly.pdbx_seq_one_letter_code
_entity_poly.pdbx_strand_id
1 'polypeptide(L)'
;MGAWGTGLFDDDTTCDVKEQFIEYIEEGNSVEEATKLILEEYVDEFDVEEDLEVMSLVYIGLAAIQLEKGCLQEEVRSNTIALIERGADLELWEEADMEDYEERKKVLDEFKQQLING
;
A
#
# COMPACT_ATOMS: atom_id res chain seq x y z
N MET A 1 14.72 -10.27 11.12
CA MET A 1 13.68 -9.57 10.34
C MET A 1 13.53 -10.38 9.07
N GLY A 2 12.32 -10.84 8.79
CA GLY A 2 12.06 -11.76 7.67
C GLY A 2 12.52 -11.12 6.36
N ALA A 3 12.91 -11.95 5.39
CA ALA A 3 13.27 -11.46 4.07
C ALA A 3 12.00 -10.91 3.41
N TRP A 4 11.76 -9.59 3.51
CA TRP A 4 10.76 -8.94 2.69
C TRP A 4 11.08 -9.20 1.22
N GLY A 5 10.08 -9.60 0.45
CA GLY A 5 10.20 -9.68 -1.01
C GLY A 5 9.92 -8.32 -1.64
N THR A 6 9.83 -8.28 -2.97
CA THR A 6 9.61 -7.04 -3.73
C THR A 6 8.15 -6.86 -4.18
N GLY A 7 7.31 -7.90 -4.02
CA GLY A 7 5.89 -7.88 -4.35
C GLY A 7 5.04 -6.98 -3.45
N LEU A 8 3.83 -6.65 -3.90
CA LEU A 8 2.91 -5.72 -3.21
C LEU A 8 2.43 -6.20 -1.83
N PHE A 9 2.54 -7.50 -1.54
CA PHE A 9 2.17 -8.13 -0.28
C PHE A 9 3.32 -8.99 0.26
N ASP A 10 4.57 -8.64 -0.06
CA ASP A 10 5.74 -9.39 0.41
C ASP A 10 6.41 -8.75 1.64
N ASP A 11 5.79 -7.71 2.22
CA ASP A 11 6.12 -7.13 3.51
C ASP A 11 4.97 -7.33 4.52
N ASP A 12 5.29 -7.24 5.81
CA ASP A 12 4.33 -7.51 6.88
C ASP A 12 3.20 -6.45 6.90
N THR A 13 3.51 -5.17 6.64
CA THR A 13 2.54 -4.07 6.70
C THR A 13 1.45 -4.19 5.63
N THR A 14 1.83 -4.46 4.38
CA THR A 14 0.87 -4.64 3.29
C THR A 14 0.02 -5.90 3.49
N CYS A 15 0.58 -6.97 4.05
CA CYS A 15 -0.16 -8.17 4.43
C CYS A 15 -1.21 -7.87 5.52
N ASP A 16 -0.79 -7.22 6.60
CA ASP A 16 -1.69 -6.89 7.72
C ASP A 16 -2.85 -6.01 7.24
N VAL A 17 -2.56 -4.97 6.45
CA VAL A 17 -3.58 -4.09 5.86
C VAL A 17 -4.56 -4.87 4.97
N LYS A 18 -4.07 -5.81 4.17
CA LYS A 18 -4.93 -6.67 3.33
C LYS A 18 -5.86 -7.53 4.17
N GLU A 19 -5.31 -8.24 5.14
CA GLU A 19 -6.06 -9.15 6.00
C GLU A 19 -7.13 -8.38 6.77
N GLN A 20 -6.74 -7.26 7.39
CA GLN A 20 -7.64 -6.46 8.18
C GLN A 20 -8.73 -5.75 7.37
N PHE A 21 -8.41 -5.27 6.16
CA PHE A 21 -9.43 -4.74 5.26
C PHE A 21 -10.47 -5.83 4.92
N ILE A 22 -10.04 -7.06 4.65
CA ILE A 22 -10.94 -8.19 4.39
C ILE A 22 -11.80 -8.47 5.63
N GLU A 23 -11.21 -8.48 6.82
CA GLU A 23 -11.94 -8.69 8.08
C GLU A 23 -13.07 -7.67 8.25
N TYR A 24 -12.81 -6.37 8.08
CA TYR A 24 -13.87 -5.36 8.19
C TYR A 24 -15.00 -5.57 7.17
N ILE A 25 -14.68 -5.96 5.94
CA ILE A 25 -15.69 -6.27 4.93
C ILE A 25 -16.51 -7.51 5.35
N GLU A 26 -15.88 -8.53 5.92
CA GLU A 26 -16.55 -9.74 6.41
C GLU A 26 -17.44 -9.47 7.64
N GLU A 27 -17.07 -8.49 8.47
CA GLU A 27 -17.89 -7.98 9.58
C GLU A 27 -19.11 -7.16 9.12
N GLY A 28 -19.18 -6.84 7.83
CA GLY A 28 -20.31 -6.14 7.20
C GLY A 28 -20.14 -4.63 7.08
N ASN A 29 -18.93 -4.10 7.27
CA ASN A 29 -18.63 -2.69 7.01
C ASN A 29 -18.72 -2.39 5.50
N SER A 30 -19.03 -1.14 5.17
CA SER A 30 -18.92 -0.65 3.80
C SER A 30 -17.45 -0.50 3.39
N VAL A 31 -17.18 -0.39 2.08
CA VAL A 31 -15.82 -0.20 1.57
C VAL A 31 -15.23 1.12 2.08
N GLU A 32 -16.06 2.17 2.11
CA GLU A 32 -15.74 3.49 2.64
C GLU A 32 -15.36 3.41 4.12
N GLU A 33 -16.15 2.67 4.91
CA GLU A 33 -15.99 2.55 6.36
C GLU A 33 -14.79 1.67 6.72
N ALA A 34 -14.59 0.55 6.04
CA ALA A 34 -13.39 -0.29 6.18
C ALA A 34 -12.11 0.49 5.82
N THR A 35 -12.15 1.32 4.78
CA THR A 35 -11.01 2.16 4.37
C THR A 35 -10.70 3.20 5.43
N LYS A 36 -11.74 3.87 5.96
CA LYS A 36 -11.59 4.85 7.03
C LYS A 36 -10.97 4.22 8.27
N LEU A 37 -11.43 3.03 8.68
CA LEU A 37 -10.85 2.31 9.82
C LEU A 37 -9.37 1.98 9.60
N ILE A 38 -8.99 1.47 8.42
CA ILE A 38 -7.57 1.23 8.11
C ILE A 38 -6.75 2.52 8.20
N LEU A 39 -7.21 3.62 7.60
CA LEU A 39 -6.46 4.88 7.64
C LEU A 39 -6.38 5.46 9.07
N GLU A 40 -7.44 5.35 9.86
CA GLU A 40 -7.46 5.77 11.26
C GLU A 40 -6.48 4.94 12.12
N GLU A 41 -6.31 3.65 11.83
CA GLU A 41 -5.42 2.79 12.61
C GLU A 41 -3.95 2.86 12.17
N TYR A 42 -3.69 3.05 10.88
CA TYR A 42 -2.34 2.95 10.31
C TYR A 42 -1.76 4.26 9.80
N VAL A 43 -2.54 5.36 9.73
CA VAL A 43 -2.08 6.62 9.12
C VAL A 43 -2.28 7.81 10.04
N ASP A 44 -3.38 7.88 10.79
CA ASP A 44 -3.70 9.07 11.62
C ASP A 44 -2.64 9.42 12.68
N GLU A 45 -1.84 8.44 13.13
CA GLU A 45 -0.76 8.66 14.10
C GLU A 45 0.56 9.12 13.47
N PHE A 46 0.68 9.07 12.14
CA PHE A 46 1.91 9.33 11.40
C PHE A 46 1.97 10.74 10.80
N ASP A 47 3.17 11.31 10.74
CA ASP A 47 3.39 12.59 10.08
C ASP A 47 3.55 12.39 8.56
N VAL A 48 2.72 13.09 7.79
CA VAL A 48 2.66 12.97 6.33
C VAL A 48 3.95 13.39 5.61
N GLU A 49 4.88 14.06 6.29
CA GLU A 49 6.19 14.42 5.75
C GLU A 49 7.34 13.54 6.28
N GLU A 50 7.20 12.96 7.48
CA GLU A 50 8.28 12.19 8.13
C GLU A 50 8.12 10.67 7.95
N ASP A 51 6.90 10.15 7.86
CA ASP A 51 6.60 8.71 7.89
C ASP A 51 6.11 8.15 6.53
N LEU A 52 6.67 8.70 5.46
CA LEU A 52 6.25 8.42 4.08
C LEU A 52 6.34 6.94 3.71
N GLU A 53 7.36 6.23 4.20
CA GLU A 53 7.59 4.81 3.93
C GLU A 53 6.43 3.96 4.43
N VAL A 54 6.06 4.13 5.71
CA VAL A 54 4.96 3.37 6.35
C VAL A 54 3.64 3.71 5.68
N MET A 55 3.37 4.99 5.45
CA MET A 55 2.17 5.43 4.73
C MET A 55 2.11 4.82 3.32
N SER A 56 3.23 4.78 2.60
CA SER A 56 3.31 4.17 1.27
C SER A 56 2.90 2.71 1.32
N LEU A 57 3.46 1.91 2.24
CA LEU A 57 3.10 0.50 2.40
C LEU A 57 1.60 0.33 2.69
N VAL A 58 1.03 1.15 3.58
CA VAL A 58 -0.40 1.08 3.92
C VAL A 58 -1.28 1.38 2.69
N TYR A 59 -1.00 2.47 1.99
CA TYR A 59 -1.74 2.85 0.78
C TYR A 59 -1.55 1.85 -0.37
N ILE A 60 -0.37 1.24 -0.51
CA ILE A 60 -0.11 0.19 -1.50
C ILE A 60 -0.96 -1.04 -1.20
N GLY A 61 -0.90 -1.55 0.03
CA GLY A 61 -1.66 -2.74 0.44
C GLY A 61 -3.17 -2.52 0.29
N LEU A 62 -3.65 -1.37 0.74
CA LEU A 62 -5.06 -0.98 0.67
C LEU A 62 -5.56 -0.82 -0.77
N ALA A 63 -4.80 -0.12 -1.63
CA ALA A 63 -5.16 0.02 -3.04
C ALA A 63 -5.14 -1.32 -3.76
N ALA A 64 -4.16 -2.18 -3.48
CA ALA A 64 -4.01 -3.47 -4.13
C ALA A 64 -5.21 -4.37 -3.82
N ILE A 65 -5.59 -4.49 -2.54
CA ILE A 65 -6.74 -5.33 -2.17
C ILE A 65 -8.07 -4.76 -2.69
N GLN A 66 -8.25 -3.44 -2.67
CA GLN A 66 -9.48 -2.84 -3.21
C GLN A 66 -9.58 -2.99 -4.73
N LEU A 67 -8.45 -2.89 -5.44
CA LEU A 67 -8.40 -3.15 -6.88
C LEU A 67 -8.74 -4.62 -7.19
N GLU A 68 -8.15 -5.58 -6.46
CA GLU A 68 -8.44 -7.01 -6.59
C GLU A 68 -9.94 -7.32 -6.38
N LYS A 69 -10.59 -6.60 -5.45
CA LYS A 69 -12.02 -6.75 -5.13
C LYS A 69 -12.95 -5.94 -6.05
N GLY A 70 -12.41 -5.10 -6.94
CA GLY A 70 -13.19 -4.24 -7.82
C GLY A 70 -13.93 -3.10 -7.10
N CYS A 71 -13.41 -2.64 -5.97
CA CYS A 71 -14.00 -1.59 -5.13
C CYS A 71 -13.04 -0.43 -4.84
N LEU A 72 -12.00 -0.26 -5.66
CA LEU A 72 -11.00 0.80 -5.50
C LEU A 72 -11.61 2.20 -5.40
N GLN A 73 -11.35 2.86 -4.28
CA GLN A 73 -11.77 4.24 -4.05
C GLN A 73 -10.78 5.24 -4.67
N GLU A 74 -11.30 6.34 -5.19
CA GLU A 74 -10.52 7.35 -5.92
C GLU A 74 -9.48 8.06 -5.05
N GLU A 75 -9.79 8.29 -3.77
CA GLU A 75 -8.87 8.88 -2.80
C GLU A 75 -7.68 7.95 -2.54
N VAL A 76 -7.95 6.67 -2.30
CA VAL A 76 -6.92 5.64 -2.11
C VAL A 76 -6.05 5.57 -3.36
N ARG A 77 -6.66 5.47 -4.55
CA ARG A 77 -5.95 5.45 -5.84
C ARG A 77 -5.01 6.65 -5.99
N SER A 78 -5.52 7.87 -5.80
CA SER A 78 -4.75 9.10 -6.01
C SER A 78 -3.56 9.21 -5.05
N ASN A 79 -3.77 8.88 -3.78
CA ASN A 79 -2.71 8.90 -2.76
C ASN A 79 -1.64 7.83 -3.03
N THR A 80 -2.05 6.60 -3.37
CA THR A 80 -1.10 5.52 -3.72
C THR A 80 -0.23 5.90 -4.93
N ILE A 81 -0.82 6.48 -5.98
CA ILE A 81 -0.05 6.94 -7.14
C ILE A 81 0.96 8.02 -6.73
N ALA A 82 0.54 9.01 -5.93
CA ALA A 82 1.43 10.08 -5.48
C ALA A 82 2.60 9.56 -4.62
N LEU A 83 2.36 8.57 -3.75
CA LEU A 83 3.40 7.95 -2.92
C LEU A 83 4.39 7.14 -3.77
N ILE A 84 3.89 6.36 -4.73
CA ILE A 84 4.75 5.63 -5.68
C ILE A 84 5.62 6.59 -6.51
N GLU A 85 5.06 7.71 -7.00
CA GLU A 85 5.81 8.70 -7.78
C GLU A 85 6.90 9.41 -6.97
N ARG A 86 6.71 9.53 -5.65
CA ARG A 86 7.73 10.04 -4.73
C ARG A 86 8.80 9.01 -4.40
N GLY A 87 8.58 7.73 -4.72
CA GLY A 87 9.45 6.63 -4.31
C GLY A 87 9.44 6.41 -2.80
N ALA A 88 8.30 6.66 -2.15
CA ALA A 88 8.20 6.82 -0.70
C ALA A 88 8.65 5.59 0.10
N ASP A 89 8.44 4.37 -0.38
CA ASP A 89 8.90 3.13 0.26
C ASP A 89 10.20 2.56 -0.33
N LEU A 90 10.76 3.16 -1.39
CA LEU A 90 11.91 2.58 -2.09
C LEU A 90 13.20 2.58 -1.25
N GLU A 91 13.34 3.50 -0.31
CA GLU A 91 14.51 3.59 0.58
C GLU A 91 14.69 2.30 1.40
N LEU A 92 13.59 1.66 1.82
CA LEU A 92 13.60 0.38 2.54
C LEU A 92 14.28 -0.75 1.76
N TRP A 93 14.14 -0.76 0.42
CA TRP A 93 14.79 -1.76 -0.45
C TRP A 93 16.19 -1.32 -0.88
N GLU A 94 16.48 -0.02 -0.99
CA GLU A 94 17.83 0.49 -1.27
C GLU A 94 18.83 0.12 -0.17
N GLU A 95 18.41 0.17 1.10
CA GLU A 95 19.23 -0.23 2.24
C GLU A 95 19.55 -1.73 2.28
N ALA A 96 18.67 -2.55 1.70
CA ALA A 96 18.79 -4.01 1.72
C ALA A 96 19.69 -4.53 0.58
N ASP A 97 19.30 -4.30 -0.67
CA ASP A 97 20.04 -4.71 -1.87
C ASP A 97 19.60 -3.91 -3.12
N MET A 98 20.55 -3.58 -3.99
CA MET A 98 20.28 -2.80 -5.21
C MET A 98 19.43 -3.57 -6.24
N GLU A 99 19.55 -4.89 -6.30
CA GLU A 99 18.72 -5.76 -7.15
C GLU A 99 17.25 -5.70 -6.67
N ASP A 100 17.05 -5.84 -5.37
CA ASP A 100 15.75 -5.78 -4.71
C ASP A 100 15.09 -4.39 -4.88
N TYR A 101 15.86 -3.30 -4.82
CA TYR A 101 15.37 -1.96 -5.15
C TYR A 101 14.84 -1.85 -6.58
N GLU A 102 15.61 -2.31 -7.58
CA GLU A 102 15.21 -2.20 -9.00
C GLU A 102 13.98 -3.07 -9.29
N GLU A 103 13.91 -4.25 -8.66
CA GLU A 103 12.74 -5.12 -8.74
C GLU A 103 11.51 -4.47 -8.09
N ARG A 104 11.63 -3.92 -6.87
CA ARG A 104 10.54 -3.23 -6.19
C ARG A 104 10.03 -2.06 -7.02
N LYS A 105 10.93 -1.23 -7.55
CA LYS A 105 10.58 -0.11 -8.42
C LYS A 105 9.78 -0.55 -9.65
N LYS A 106 10.17 -1.65 -10.27
CA LYS A 106 9.45 -2.22 -11.41
C LYS A 106 8.05 -2.69 -11.02
N VAL A 107 7.92 -3.39 -9.88
CA VAL A 107 6.61 -3.82 -9.34
C VAL A 107 5.70 -2.61 -9.12
N LEU A 108 6.20 -1.54 -8.49
CA LEU A 108 5.43 -0.33 -8.23
C LEU A 108 5.04 0.41 -9.52
N ASP A 109 5.93 0.47 -10.52
CA ASP A 109 5.61 1.08 -11.82
C ASP A 109 4.50 0.31 -12.55
N GLU A 110 4.57 -1.03 -12.55
CA GLU A 110 3.51 -1.88 -13.11
C GLU A 110 2.19 -1.70 -12.37
N PHE A 111 2.21 -1.65 -11.04
CA PHE A 111 1.03 -1.45 -10.21
C PHE A 111 0.40 -0.06 -10.45
N LYS A 112 1.21 1.00 -10.51
CA LYS A 112 0.76 2.36 -10.86
C LYS A 112 0.05 2.37 -12.22
N GLN A 113 0.55 1.66 -13.23
CA GLN A 113 -0.14 1.56 -14.52
C GLN A 113 -1.51 0.87 -14.40
N GLN A 114 -1.66 -0.12 -13.52
CA GLN A 114 -2.97 -0.73 -13.26
C GLN A 114 -3.93 0.26 -12.61
N LEU A 115 -3.44 1.06 -11.64
CA LEU A 115 -4.24 2.11 -10.98
C LEU A 115 -4.67 3.24 -11.92
N ILE A 116 -3.88 3.55 -12.96
CA ILE A 116 -4.24 4.58 -13.95
C ILE A 116 -5.26 4.04 -14.98
N ASN A 117 -5.16 2.77 -15.35
CA ASN A 117 -5.93 2.19 -16.45
C ASN A 117 -7.19 1.43 -16.02
N GLY A 118 -7.33 1.10 -14.73
CA GLY A 118 -8.49 0.39 -14.15
C GLY A 118 -9.66 1.30 -13.83
#